data_AF-A0A819SZQ9-F1
#
_entry.id   AF-A0A819SZQ9-F1
#
_cell.length_a   1.000
_cell.length_b   1.000
_cell.length_c   1.000
_cell.angle_alpha   90.00
_cell.angle_beta   90.00
_cell.angle_gamma   90.00
#
_symmetry.space_group_name_H-M   'P 1'
#
loop_
_entity.id
_entity.type
_entity.pdbx_description
1 polymer ?
#
loop_
_entity_poly.entity_id
_entity_poly.type
_entity_poly.pdbx_seq_one_letter_code
_entity_poly.pdbx_strand_id
1 'polypeptide(L)'
;MYLSNCSARWLQIILTLFYGQVISTGIYEYIIQGICGLILHFRPIHDSIILIILGIFMFIFVLYAIFALWYCRLRMFIVSLLILIAIFILTLVKSIVEIRYMGQNSIRIEWTIIRVIELVLRVFGILVSVLFIVHLRQGYKPDFF
;
A
#
# COMPACT_ATOMS: atom_id res chain seq x y z
N MET A 1 -15.31 -13.76 25.57
CA MET A 1 -13.93 -13.99 25.09
C MET A 1 -13.86 -14.54 23.66
N TYR A 2 -14.75 -15.46 23.22
CA TYR A 2 -14.75 -16.00 21.84
C TYR A 2 -15.10 -14.98 20.73
N LEU A 3 -15.99 -14.02 21.00
CA LEU A 3 -16.39 -12.98 20.02
C LEU A 3 -15.25 -12.03 19.62
N SER A 4 -14.31 -11.74 20.54
CA SER A 4 -13.15 -10.88 20.25
C SER A 4 -12.16 -11.54 19.27
N ASN A 5 -11.99 -12.86 19.36
CA ASN A 5 -11.10 -13.62 18.47
C ASN A 5 -11.66 -13.75 17.05
N CYS A 6 -12.99 -13.81 16.89
CA CYS A 6 -13.62 -13.84 15.57
C CYS A 6 -13.40 -12.50 14.84
N SER A 7 -13.64 -11.37 15.51
CA SER A 7 -13.41 -10.03 14.96
C SER A 7 -11.95 -9.80 14.55
N ALA A 8 -10.99 -10.25 15.37
CA ALA A 8 -9.55 -10.11 15.07
C ALA A 8 -9.13 -10.89 13.81
N ARG A 9 -9.66 -12.11 13.62
CA ARG A 9 -9.36 -12.93 12.43
C ARG A 9 -9.94 -12.34 11.15
N TRP A 10 -11.16 -11.81 11.20
CA TRP A 10 -11.75 -11.11 10.06
C TRP A 10 -10.95 -9.87 9.67
N LEU A 11 -10.48 -9.09 10.65
CA LEU A 11 -9.58 -7.95 10.40
C LEU A 11 -8.27 -8.39 9.74
N GLN A 12 -7.67 -9.50 10.19
CA GLN A 12 -6.45 -10.05 9.57
C GLN A 12 -6.68 -10.46 8.11
N ILE A 13 -7.81 -11.12 7.80
CA ILE A 13 -8.12 -11.51 6.42
C ILE A 13 -8.30 -10.28 5.54
N ILE A 14 -9.08 -9.29 5.99
CA ILE A 14 -9.31 -8.04 5.25
C ILE A 14 -8.00 -7.29 5.00
N LEU A 15 -7.14 -7.17 6.03
CA LEU A 15 -5.83 -6.52 5.89
C LEU A 15 -4.91 -7.28 4.94
N THR A 16 -4.91 -8.62 4.98
CA THR A 16 -4.10 -9.42 4.06
C THR A 16 -4.55 -9.23 2.61
N LEU A 17 -5.86 -9.20 2.36
CA LEU A 17 -6.43 -8.91 1.03
C LEU A 17 -6.08 -7.50 0.56
N PHE A 18 -6.16 -6.51 1.45
CA PHE A 18 -5.75 -5.13 1.17
C PHE A 18 -4.26 -5.04 0.80
N TYR A 19 -3.38 -5.65 1.59
CA TYR A 19 -1.96 -5.73 1.28
C TYR A 19 -1.69 -6.45 -0.05
N GLY A 20 -2.44 -7.52 -0.36
CA GLY A 20 -2.39 -8.17 -1.67
C GLY A 20 -2.78 -7.25 -2.84
N GLN A 21 -3.83 -6.43 -2.66
CA GLN A 21 -4.21 -5.43 -3.65
C GLN A 21 -3.12 -4.36 -3.83
N VAL A 22 -2.52 -3.87 -2.75
CA VAL A 22 -1.37 -2.93 -2.78
C VAL A 22 -0.18 -3.53 -3.53
N ILE A 23 0.13 -4.82 -3.31
CA ILE A 23 1.16 -5.55 -4.07
C ILE A 23 0.81 -5.57 -5.56
N SER A 24 -0.41 -5.95 -5.91
CA SER A 24 -0.82 -6.06 -7.31
C SER A 24 -0.71 -4.72 -8.04
N THR A 25 -1.19 -3.64 -7.43
CA THR A 25 -1.03 -2.28 -7.98
C THR A 25 0.43 -1.86 -8.05
N GLY A 26 1.23 -2.18 -7.02
CA GLY A 26 2.65 -1.85 -7.00
C GLY A 26 3.44 -2.56 -8.10
N ILE A 27 3.17 -3.85 -8.32
CA ILE A 27 3.80 -4.63 -9.40
C ILE A 27 3.42 -4.04 -10.76
N TYR A 28 2.14 -3.75 -10.99
CA TYR A 28 1.69 -3.22 -12.28
C TYR A 28 2.27 -1.83 -12.57
N GLU A 29 2.17 -0.90 -11.62
CA GLU A 29 2.57 0.50 -11.84
C GLU A 29 4.06 0.76 -11.78
N TYR A 30 4.81 -0.01 -10.98
CA TYR A 30 6.23 0.25 -10.78
C TYR A 30 7.11 -0.73 -11.56
N ILE A 31 6.79 -2.02 -11.51
CA ILE A 31 7.60 -3.05 -12.15
C ILE A 31 7.23 -3.17 -13.63
N ILE A 32 5.95 -3.44 -13.95
CA ILE A 32 5.53 -3.67 -15.35
C ILE A 32 5.68 -2.40 -16.18
N GLN A 33 5.16 -1.26 -15.71
CA GLN A 33 5.35 0.01 -16.43
C GLN A 33 6.82 0.42 -16.53
N GLY A 34 7.64 0.16 -15.51
CA GLY A 34 9.08 0.41 -15.55
C GLY A 34 9.80 -0.44 -16.61
N ILE A 35 9.48 -1.74 -16.67
CA ILE A 35 10.01 -2.67 -17.69
C ILE A 35 9.56 -2.27 -19.09
N CYS A 36 8.27 -1.99 -19.29
CA CYS A 36 7.75 -1.53 -20.58
C CYS A 36 8.41 -0.21 -21.01
N GLY A 37 8.63 0.72 -20.08
CA GLY A 37 9.33 1.98 -20.34
C GLY A 37 10.80 1.79 -20.74
N LEU A 38 11.46 0.76 -20.20
CA LEU A 38 12.83 0.38 -20.56
C LEU A 38 12.88 -0.24 -21.96
N ILE A 39 12.02 -1.23 -22.24
CA ILE A 39 11.99 -1.98 -23.50
C ILE A 39 11.56 -1.11 -24.68
N LEU A 40 10.53 -0.28 -24.50
CA LEU A 40 9.95 0.52 -25.57
C LEU A 40 10.59 1.92 -25.70
N HIS A 41 11.61 2.24 -24.88
CA HIS A 41 12.34 3.52 -24.88
C HIS A 41 11.46 4.79 -24.81
N PHE A 42 10.25 4.69 -24.24
CA PHE A 42 9.36 5.85 -24.05
C PHE A 42 9.78 6.76 -22.88
N ARG A 43 10.69 6.30 -22.00
CA ARG A 43 11.21 7.06 -20.86
C ARG A 43 12.74 7.00 -20.78
N PRO A 44 13.38 8.02 -20.18
CA PRO A 44 14.80 7.96 -19.91
C PRO A 44 15.11 6.77 -18.99
N ILE A 45 16.20 6.06 -19.30
CA ILE A 45 16.57 4.78 -18.68
C ILE A 45 16.65 4.90 -17.15
N HIS A 46 17.15 6.03 -16.65
CA HIS A 46 17.26 6.30 -15.22
C HIS A 46 15.91 6.28 -14.50
N ASP A 47 14.86 6.86 -15.09
CA ASP A 47 13.53 6.91 -14.48
C ASP A 47 12.88 5.52 -14.42
N SER A 48 13.07 4.72 -15.47
CA SER A 48 12.58 3.34 -15.53
C SER A 48 13.24 2.43 -14.48
N ILE A 49 14.55 2.59 -14.26
CA ILE A 49 15.29 1.86 -13.22
C ILE A 49 14.80 2.25 -11.82
N ILE A 50 14.61 3.55 -11.56
CA ILE A 50 14.11 4.04 -10.27
C ILE A 50 12.73 3.45 -9.95
N LEU A 51 11.83 3.38 -10.93
CA LEU A 51 10.52 2.77 -10.76
C LEU A 51 10.61 1.29 -10.39
N ILE A 52 11.47 0.52 -11.06
CA ILE A 52 11.66 -0.91 -10.76
C ILE A 52 12.19 -1.10 -9.33
N ILE A 53 13.19 -0.32 -8.91
CA ILE A 53 13.74 -0.36 -7.55
C ILE A 53 12.64 -0.04 -6.52
N LEU A 54 11.84 0.99 -6.77
CA LEU A 54 10.73 1.37 -5.89
C LEU A 54 9.69 0.25 -5.77
N GLY A 55 9.38 -0.43 -6.88
CA GLY A 55 8.45 -1.56 -6.92
C GLY A 55 8.95 -2.74 -6.10
N ILE A 56 10.23 -3.10 -6.21
CA ILE A 56 10.84 -4.16 -5.41
C ILE A 56 10.83 -3.78 -3.92
N PHE A 57 11.14 -2.53 -3.59
CA PHE A 57 11.11 -2.06 -2.22
C PHE A 57 9.71 -2.12 -1.62
N MET A 58 8.68 -1.71 -2.37
CA MET A 58 7.28 -1.88 -1.97
C MET A 58 6.92 -3.35 -1.75
N PHE A 59 7.37 -4.25 -2.61
CA PHE A 59 7.08 -5.67 -2.49
C PHE A 59 7.63 -6.28 -1.19
N ILE A 60 8.92 -6.03 -0.90
CA ILE A 60 9.56 -6.47 0.35
C ILE A 60 8.80 -5.92 1.57
N PHE A 61 8.41 -4.66 1.48
CA PHE A 61 7.71 -3.98 2.55
C PHE A 61 6.31 -4.58 2.82
N VAL A 62 5.56 -4.92 1.78
CA VAL A 62 4.24 -5.54 1.99
C VAL A 62 4.37 -6.98 2.53
N LEU A 63 5.37 -7.75 2.10
CA LEU A 63 5.65 -9.05 2.72
C LEU A 63 5.95 -8.90 4.22
N TYR A 64 6.73 -7.88 4.59
CA TYR A 64 6.99 -7.55 5.99
C TYR A 64 5.70 -7.19 6.74
N ALA A 65 4.79 -6.44 6.12
CA ALA A 65 3.49 -6.07 6.70
C ALA A 65 2.59 -7.29 6.95
N ILE A 66 2.51 -8.22 5.98
CA ILE A 66 1.74 -9.46 6.10
C ILE A 66 2.33 -10.30 7.24
N PHE A 67 3.66 -10.45 7.30
CA PHE A 67 4.29 -11.18 8.40
C PHE A 67 3.97 -10.52 9.75
N ALA A 68 4.10 -9.20 9.88
CA ALA A 68 3.76 -8.50 11.11
C ALA A 68 2.30 -8.69 11.56
N LEU A 69 1.38 -8.75 10.60
CA LEU A 69 -0.06 -8.97 10.82
C LEU A 69 -0.36 -10.37 11.39
N TRP A 70 0.24 -11.41 10.82
CA TRP A 70 0.00 -12.80 11.23
C TRP A 70 0.65 -13.14 12.57
N TYR A 71 1.80 -12.55 12.88
CA TYR A 71 2.49 -12.75 14.16
C TYR A 71 2.02 -11.79 15.27
N CYS A 72 1.02 -10.93 15.01
CA CYS A 72 0.45 -9.98 15.97
C CYS A 72 1.50 -9.10 16.70
N ARG A 73 2.64 -8.81 16.05
CA ARG A 73 3.73 -8.02 16.67
C ARG A 73 3.47 -6.52 16.49
N LEU A 74 2.91 -5.90 17.54
CA LEU A 74 2.47 -4.51 17.54
C LEU A 74 3.56 -3.52 17.07
N ARG A 75 4.81 -3.67 17.51
CA ARG A 75 5.94 -2.82 17.06
C ARG A 75 6.18 -2.90 15.55
N MET A 76 6.21 -4.12 14.99
CA MET A 76 6.41 -4.32 13.55
C MET A 76 5.24 -3.79 12.73
N PHE A 77 4.03 -3.91 13.26
CA PHE A 77 2.83 -3.42 12.60
C PHE A 77 2.75 -1.89 12.58
N ILE A 78 3.23 -1.20 13.63
CA ILE A 78 3.35 0.26 13.65
C ILE A 78 4.36 0.74 12.61
N VAL A 79 5.53 0.09 12.51
CA VAL A 79 6.52 0.41 11.47
C VAL A 79 5.92 0.21 10.08
N SER A 80 5.13 -0.85 9.90
CA SER A 80 4.41 -1.07 8.66
C SER A 80 3.40 0.04 8.36
N LEU A 81 2.58 0.45 9.34
CA LEU A 81 1.63 1.55 9.15
C LEU A 81 2.33 2.85 8.73
N LEU A 82 3.46 3.19 9.36
CA LEU A 82 4.22 4.39 9.03
C LEU A 82 4.72 4.40 7.58
N ILE A 83 5.23 3.26 7.11
CA ILE A 83 5.71 3.14 5.73
C ILE A 83 4.53 3.15 4.74
N LEU A 84 3.39 2.54 5.08
CA LEU A 84 2.18 2.62 4.26
C LEU A 84 1.70 4.08 4.09
N ILE A 85 1.75 4.88 5.17
CA ILE A 85 1.44 6.31 5.13
C ILE A 85 2.45 7.07 4.25
N ALA A 86 3.75 6.77 4.36
CA ALA A 86 4.77 7.39 3.51
C ALA A 86 4.53 7.09 2.02
N ILE A 87 4.23 5.83 1.68
CA ILE A 87 3.91 5.41 0.31
C ILE A 87 2.64 6.10 -0.18
N PHE A 88 1.62 6.22 0.66
CA PHE A 88 0.38 6.94 0.35
C PHE A 88 0.66 8.40 -0.04
N ILE A 89 1.47 9.12 0.76
CA ILE A 89 1.86 10.51 0.47
C ILE A 89 2.61 10.59 -0.87
N LEU A 90 3.58 9.70 -1.12
CA LEU A 90 4.32 9.67 -2.38
C LEU A 90 3.41 9.45 -3.59
N THR A 91 2.45 8.53 -3.49
CA THR A 91 1.48 8.30 -4.58
C THR A 91 0.54 9.47 -4.80
N LEU A 92 0.17 10.17 -3.73
CA LEU A 92 -0.68 11.35 -3.80
C LEU A 92 0.05 12.49 -4.53
N VAL A 93 1.31 12.74 -4.17
CA VAL A 93 2.16 13.72 -4.86
C VAL A 93 2.33 13.36 -6.34
N LYS A 94 2.66 12.10 -6.64
CA LYS A 94 2.78 11.61 -8.03
C LYS A 94 1.49 11.84 -8.83
N SER A 95 0.34 11.50 -8.23
CA SER A 95 -0.96 11.65 -8.89
C SER A 95 -1.31 13.11 -9.18
N ILE A 96 -1.06 14.04 -8.25
CA ILE A 96 -1.28 15.48 -8.47
C ILE A 96 -0.42 15.99 -9.63
N VAL A 97 0.85 15.58 -9.67
CA VAL A 97 1.79 15.95 -10.74
C VAL A 97 1.29 15.41 -12.08
N GLU A 98 0.96 14.13 -12.19
CA GLU A 98 0.48 13.51 -13.44
C GLU A 98 -0.80 14.18 -13.97
N ILE A 99 -1.77 14.46 -13.10
CA ILE A 99 -3.01 15.13 -13.49
C ILE A 99 -2.71 16.52 -14.07
N ARG A 100 -1.76 17.26 -13.50
CA ARG A 100 -1.39 18.61 -13.98
C ARG A 100 -0.83 18.61 -15.40
N TYR A 101 -0.07 17.56 -15.76
CA TYR A 101 0.62 17.46 -17.05
C TYR A 101 -0.18 16.73 -18.16
N MET A 102 -1.35 16.15 -17.86
CA MET A 102 -2.22 15.53 -18.88
C MET A 102 -3.02 16.58 -19.67
N GLY A 103 -2.85 16.59 -21.00
CA GLY A 103 -3.43 17.58 -21.92
C GLY A 103 -4.79 17.26 -22.56
N GLN A 104 -5.31 16.02 -22.46
CA GLN A 104 -6.62 15.62 -23.04
C GLN A 104 -7.68 15.38 -21.96
N ASN A 105 -8.81 16.10 -22.03
CA ASN A 105 -9.85 16.12 -20.98
C ASN A 105 -10.56 14.77 -20.75
N SER A 106 -10.80 13.95 -21.78
CA SER A 106 -11.52 12.67 -21.61
C SER A 106 -10.67 11.61 -20.90
N ILE A 107 -9.44 11.41 -21.36
CA ILE A 107 -8.45 10.52 -20.73
C ILE A 107 -8.15 10.99 -19.30
N ARG A 108 -8.05 12.30 -19.08
CA ARG A 108 -7.83 12.87 -17.75
C ARG A 108 -8.92 12.49 -16.75
N ILE A 109 -10.19 12.46 -17.15
CA ILE A 109 -11.30 12.12 -16.25
C ILE A 109 -11.23 10.64 -15.82
N GLU A 110 -11.02 9.71 -16.76
CA GLU A 110 -10.92 8.27 -16.45
C GLU A 110 -9.76 7.96 -15.51
N TRP A 111 -8.57 8.50 -15.80
CA TRP A 111 -7.40 8.34 -14.94
C TRP A 111 -7.60 8.98 -13.56
N THR A 112 -8.27 10.13 -13.49
CA THR A 112 -8.59 10.78 -12.20
C THR A 112 -9.52 9.90 -11.37
N ILE A 113 -10.54 9.29 -11.96
CA ILE A 113 -11.48 8.40 -11.25
C ILE A 113 -10.73 7.19 -10.68
N ILE A 114 -9.89 6.52 -11.48
CA ILE A 114 -9.08 5.38 -11.03
C ILE A 114 -8.19 5.80 -9.85
N ARG A 115 -7.52 6.95 -9.95
CA ARG A 115 -6.67 7.48 -8.88
C ARG A 115 -7.44 7.80 -7.61
N VAL A 116 -8.63 8.39 -7.72
CA VAL A 116 -9.50 8.68 -6.57
C VAL A 116 -9.95 7.39 -5.90
N ILE A 117 -10.36 6.37 -6.66
CA ILE A 117 -10.73 5.06 -6.10
C ILE A 117 -9.55 4.43 -5.37
N GLU A 118 -8.36 4.47 -5.97
CA GLU A 118 -7.13 3.97 -5.34
C GLU A 118 -6.82 4.69 -4.02
N LEU A 119 -7.00 6.01 -4.00
CA LEU A 119 -6.80 6.85 -2.81
C LEU A 119 -7.78 6.48 -1.69
N VAL A 120 -9.07 6.30 -2.04
CA VAL A 120 -10.11 5.89 -1.10
C VAL A 120 -9.81 4.50 -0.52
N LEU A 121 -9.39 3.54 -1.36
CA LEU A 121 -9.00 2.21 -0.91
C LEU A 121 -7.82 2.27 0.06
N ARG A 122 -6.81 3.10 -0.22
CA ARG A 122 -5.64 3.28 0.67
C ARG A 122 -6.02 3.90 2.01
N VAL A 123 -6.87 4.92 2.02
CA VAL A 123 -7.40 5.53 3.25
C VAL A 123 -8.19 4.49 4.06
N PHE A 124 -9.02 3.69 3.40
CA PHE A 124 -9.74 2.59 4.05
C PHE A 124 -8.78 1.57 4.67
N GLY A 125 -7.74 1.14 3.95
CA GLY A 125 -6.73 0.22 4.49
C GLY A 125 -5.95 0.77 5.69
N ILE A 126 -5.65 2.08 5.69
CA ILE A 126 -5.04 2.76 6.85
C ILE A 126 -6.00 2.74 8.05
N LEU A 127 -7.28 3.06 7.85
CA LEU A 127 -8.29 3.04 8.91
C LEU A 127 -8.44 1.63 9.52
N VAL A 128 -8.53 0.59 8.67
CA VAL A 128 -8.60 -0.81 9.13
C VAL A 128 -7.33 -1.20 9.88
N SER A 129 -6.16 -0.75 9.44
CA SER A 129 -4.89 -0.98 10.14
C SER A 129 -4.87 -0.32 11.53
N VAL A 130 -5.38 0.90 11.65
CA VAL A 130 -5.50 1.59 12.95
C VAL A 130 -6.46 0.86 13.87
N LEU A 131 -7.63 0.43 13.37
CA LEU A 131 -8.57 -0.38 14.15
C LEU A 131 -7.92 -1.68 14.64
N PHE A 132 -7.13 -2.34 13.80
CA PHE A 132 -6.41 -3.55 14.19
C PHE A 132 -5.36 -3.28 15.28
N ILE A 133 -4.64 -2.16 15.23
CA ILE A 133 -3.70 -1.76 16.30
C ILE A 133 -4.44 -1.51 17.61
N VAL A 134 -5.59 -0.83 17.57
CA VAL A 134 -6.41 -0.58 18.75
C VAL A 134 -6.88 -1.91 19.36
N HIS A 135 -7.31 -2.85 18.52
CA HIS A 135 -7.73 -4.19 18.94
C HIS A 135 -6.58 -4.99 19.56
N LEU A 136 -5.40 -4.96 18.93
CA LEU A 136 -4.19 -5.57 19.47
C LEU A 136 -3.80 -4.96 20.81
N ARG A 137 -3.88 -3.63 20.97
CA ARG A 137 -3.57 -2.92 22.22
C ARG A 137 -4.50 -3.30 23.36
N GLN A 138 -5.79 -3.51 23.07
CA GLN A 138 -6.78 -3.95 24.08
C GLN A 138 -6.56 -5.41 24.52
N GLY A 139 -6.00 -6.25 23.65
CA GLY A 139 -5.63 -7.63 23.96
C GLY A 139 -4.21 -7.80 24.53
N TYR A 140 -3.35 -6.77 24.42
CA TYR A 140 -1.95 -6.82 24.84
C TYR A 140 -1.85 -6.67 26.37
N LYS A 141 -1.65 -7.79 27.08
CA LYS A 141 -0.93 -7.74 28.36
C LYS A 141 0.55 -7.51 28.03
N PRO A 142 1.23 -6.53 28.65
CA PRO A 142 2.64 -6.31 28.41
C PRO A 142 3.42 -7.48 29.02
N ASP A 143 3.66 -8.52 28.23
CA ASP A 143 4.66 -9.51 28.58
C ASP A 143 6.02 -8.87 28.33
N PHE A 144 6.61 -8.41 29.45
CA PHE A 144 7.99 -7.99 29.60
C PHE A 144 8.93 -9.00 28.93
N PHE A 145 9.68 -8.56 27.93
CA PHE A 145 11.07 -8.97 27.64
C PHE A 145 11.77 -7.88 26.85
#